data_AF-A0A9J6FMR9-F1
#
_entry.id   AF-A0A9J6FMR9-F1
#
_cell.length_a   1.000
_cell.length_b   1.000
_cell.length_c   1.000
_cell.angle_alpha   90.00
_cell.angle_beta   90.00
_cell.angle_gamma   90.00
#
_symmetry.space_group_name_H-M   'P 1'
#
loop_
_entity.id
_entity.type
_entity.pdbx_description
1 polymer ?
#
loop_
_entity_poly.entity_id
_entity_poly.type
_entity_poly.pdbx_seq_one_letter_code
_entity_poly.pdbx_strand_id
1 'polypeptide(L)'
;MRARRPTFFLVLAGAIVILEFDGTAADRCLPEYKTSGNVVHTACKKPNSSCVVVKSGLSTADKQILLDTHNKYRSQIAKGQLGQLAKAKDMLRLVS
;
A
#
# COMPACT_ATOMS: atom_id res chain seq x y z
N MET A 1 -13.97 18.25 -16.47
CA MET A 1 -15.13 17.38 -16.74
C MET A 1 -15.96 17.29 -15.45
N ARG A 2 -17.24 17.65 -15.50
CA ARG A 2 -18.14 17.77 -14.34
C ARG A 2 -18.78 16.40 -14.08
N ALA A 3 -18.33 15.67 -13.07
CA ALA A 3 -18.91 14.38 -12.71
C ALA A 3 -20.21 14.58 -11.91
N ARG A 4 -21.34 14.02 -12.38
CA ARG A 4 -22.61 13.96 -11.65
C ARG A 4 -22.51 12.92 -10.53
N ARG A 5 -22.73 13.33 -9.28
CA ARG A 5 -22.80 12.45 -8.09
C ARG A 5 -24.20 11.79 -7.99
N PRO A 6 -24.32 10.50 -7.61
CA PRO A 6 -25.61 9.89 -7.30
C PRO A 6 -26.02 10.25 -5.86
N THR A 7 -27.07 11.05 -5.72
CA THR A 7 -27.65 11.47 -4.42
C THR A 7 -28.63 10.40 -3.94
N PHE A 8 -28.29 9.63 -2.90
CA PHE A 8 -29.23 8.72 -2.25
C PHE A 8 -29.96 9.45 -1.11
N PHE A 9 -31.29 9.59 -1.24
CA PHE A 9 -32.16 10.21 -0.25
C PHE A 9 -32.80 9.12 0.61
N LEU A 10 -32.45 9.03 1.89
CA LEU A 10 -33.28 8.37 2.90
C LEU A 10 -34.01 9.46 3.68
N VAL A 11 -35.30 9.59 3.42
CA VAL A 11 -36.19 10.56 4.06
C VAL A 11 -36.67 9.97 5.38
N LEU A 12 -36.03 10.33 6.48
CA LEU A 12 -36.63 10.27 7.81
C LEU A 12 -36.86 11.70 8.30
N ALA A 13 -38.07 11.92 8.81
CA ALA A 13 -38.59 13.23 9.16
C ALA A 13 -37.61 14.06 9.99
N GLY A 14 -37.33 15.28 9.52
CA GLY A 14 -36.91 16.36 10.40
C GLY A 14 -35.42 16.46 10.74
N ALA A 15 -34.53 16.30 9.77
CA ALA A 15 -33.29 17.08 9.60
C ALA A 15 -32.45 16.40 8.52
N ILE A 16 -32.28 17.05 7.37
CA ILE A 16 -31.34 16.58 6.34
C ILE A 16 -29.93 16.91 6.87
N VAL A 17 -29.29 15.93 7.52
CA VAL A 17 -27.86 16.01 7.82
C VAL A 17 -27.12 15.57 6.56
N ILE A 18 -26.60 16.54 5.80
CA ILE A 18 -25.70 16.26 4.69
C ILE A 18 -24.37 15.85 5.31
N LEU A 19 -24.14 14.54 5.45
CA LEU A 19 -22.80 14.03 5.72
C LEU A 19 -22.01 14.05 4.40
N GLU A 20 -21.24 15.13 4.20
CA GLU A 20 -20.25 15.23 3.13
C GLU A 20 -19.07 14.30 3.47
N PHE A 21 -19.19 13.03 3.11
CA PHE A 21 -18.03 12.13 3.13
C PHE A 21 -17.19 12.40 1.87
N ASP A 22 -16.41 13.49 1.89
CA ASP A 22 -15.42 13.78 0.86
C ASP A 22 -14.20 12.85 1.02
N GLY A 23 -14.42 11.55 0.85
CA GLY A 23 -13.35 10.57 0.76
C GLY A 23 -12.71 10.58 -0.62
N THR A 24 -11.95 11.63 -0.95
CA THR A 24 -11.10 11.59 -2.15
C THR A 24 -9.80 10.86 -1.84
N ALA A 25 -9.25 10.13 -2.83
CA ALA A 25 -8.01 9.35 -2.67
C ALA A 25 -6.78 10.19 -2.25
N ALA A 26 -6.91 11.52 -2.18
CA ALA A 26 -5.90 12.45 -1.69
C ALA A 26 -5.77 12.50 -0.15
N ASP A 27 -6.74 11.97 0.61
CA ASP A 27 -6.75 12.07 2.09
C ASP A 27 -6.05 10.91 2.82
N ARG A 28 -5.30 10.05 2.12
CA ARG A 28 -4.61 8.89 2.72
C ARG A 28 -3.20 9.18 3.24
N CYS A 29 -2.84 10.45 3.40
CA CYS A 29 -1.54 10.81 3.97
C CYS A 29 -1.61 10.75 5.49
N LEU A 30 -1.16 9.62 6.07
CA LEU A 30 -1.06 9.47 7.50
C LEU A 30 -0.15 10.55 8.11
N PRO A 31 -0.41 11.01 9.35
CA PRO A 31 0.37 12.07 9.97
C PRO A 31 1.85 11.70 10.11
N GLU A 32 2.19 10.42 10.29
CA GLU A 32 3.59 9.96 10.37
C GLU A 32 4.35 10.11 9.03
N TYR A 33 3.64 10.22 7.92
CA TYR A 33 4.24 10.39 6.59
C TYR A 33 4.52 11.86 6.24
N LYS A 34 4.04 12.80 7.07
CA LYS A 34 4.26 14.24 6.86
C LYS A 34 5.58 14.74 7.46
N THR A 35 6.20 13.96 8.34
CA THR A 35 7.40 14.35 9.12
C THR A 35 8.73 14.05 8.41
N SER A 36 8.72 13.54 7.18
CA SER A 36 9.93 13.12 6.46
C SER A 36 10.63 14.28 5.73
N GLY A 37 11.03 15.33 6.45
CA GLY A 37 11.82 16.45 5.92
C GLY A 37 11.18 17.17 4.71
N ASN A 38 12.01 17.65 3.77
CA ASN A 38 11.59 18.43 2.60
C ASN A 38 11.00 17.59 1.44
N VAL A 39 10.77 16.29 1.65
CA VAL A 39 10.29 15.39 0.59
C VAL A 39 8.89 14.87 0.95
N VAL A 40 7.95 15.05 0.03
CA VAL A 40 6.61 14.48 0.17
C VAL A 40 6.69 12.95 0.08
N HIS A 41 6.25 12.27 1.14
CA HIS A 41 6.22 10.82 1.20
C HIS A 41 5.44 10.21 0.03
N THR A 42 5.91 9.09 -0.53
CA THR A 42 5.33 8.48 -1.74
C THR A 42 3.86 8.14 -1.58
N ALA A 43 3.42 7.70 -0.39
CA ALA A 43 1.99 7.43 -0.14
C ALA A 43 1.12 8.70 -0.10
N CYS A 44 1.72 9.88 0.06
CA CYS A 44 1.04 11.18 0.07
C CYS A 44 1.06 11.86 -1.29
N LYS A 45 1.76 11.30 -2.29
CA LYS A 45 1.76 11.82 -3.65
C LYS A 45 0.42 11.54 -4.31
N LYS A 46 -0.10 12.53 -5.04
CA LYS A 46 -1.32 12.35 -5.83
C LYS A 46 -1.08 11.29 -6.92
N PRO A 47 -2.09 10.46 -7.24
CA PRO A 47 -1.99 9.52 -8.35
C PRO A 47 -1.64 10.23 -9.66
N ASN A 48 -0.81 9.59 -10.49
CA ASN A 48 -0.49 10.10 -11.82
C ASN A 48 -1.75 10.05 -12.71
N SER A 49 -2.21 11.21 -13.19
CA SER A 49 -3.41 11.33 -14.02
C SER A 49 -3.28 10.66 -15.40
N SER A 50 -2.06 10.43 -15.86
CA SER A 50 -1.78 9.78 -17.15
C SER A 50 -1.68 8.25 -17.04
N CYS A 51 -1.70 7.68 -15.83
CA CYS A 51 -1.59 6.24 -15.63
C CYS A 51 -2.96 5.63 -15.34
N VAL A 52 -3.39 4.68 -16.17
CA VAL A 52 -4.58 3.87 -15.92
C VAL A 52 -4.15 2.56 -15.27
N VAL A 53 -4.53 2.37 -14.02
CA VAL A 53 -4.16 1.16 -13.27
C VAL A 53 -5.01 -0.02 -13.74
N VAL A 54 -4.38 -1.00 -14.38
CA VAL A 54 -5.06 -2.19 -14.94
C VAL A 54 -5.34 -3.23 -13.86
N LYS A 55 -4.41 -3.44 -12.93
CA LYS A 55 -4.54 -4.35 -11.79
C LYS A 55 -3.75 -3.80 -10.61
N SER A 56 -4.34 -3.84 -9.42
CA SER A 56 -3.73 -3.39 -8.18
C SER A 56 -3.54 -4.56 -7.22
N GLY A 57 -2.39 -4.58 -6.56
CA GLY A 57 -2.10 -5.54 -5.51
C GLY A 57 -1.78 -6.96 -5.99
N LEU A 58 -1.43 -7.80 -5.02
CA LEU A 58 -1.11 -9.21 -5.20
C LEU A 58 -2.13 -10.06 -4.46
N SER A 59 -2.48 -11.23 -5.01
CA SER A 59 -3.30 -12.20 -4.30
C SER A 59 -2.56 -12.74 -3.06
N THR A 60 -3.28 -13.33 -2.11
CA THR A 60 -2.65 -13.96 -0.94
C THR A 60 -1.65 -15.04 -1.34
N ALA A 61 -1.98 -15.83 -2.38
CA ALA A 61 -1.08 -16.84 -2.93
C ALA A 61 0.19 -16.20 -3.51
N ASP A 62 0.06 -15.12 -4.29
CA ASP A 62 1.21 -14.42 -4.87
C ASP A 62 2.11 -13.79 -3.79
N LYS A 63 1.50 -13.22 -2.73
CA LYS A 63 2.24 -12.70 -1.58
C LYS A 63 3.03 -13.81 -0.87
N GLN A 64 2.43 -14.99 -0.71
CA GLN A 64 3.08 -16.14 -0.09
C GLN A 64 4.26 -16.63 -0.94
N ILE A 65 4.08 -16.75 -2.26
CA ILE A 65 5.16 -17.12 -3.19
C ILE A 65 6.33 -16.13 -3.09
N LEU A 66 6.03 -14.83 -3.06
CA LEU A 66 7.05 -13.79 -2.90
C LEU A 66 7.79 -13.94 -1.57
N LEU A 67 7.06 -14.15 -0.47
CA LEU A 67 7.63 -14.31 0.86
C LEU A 67 8.52 -15.56 0.96
N ASP A 68 8.05 -16.70 0.47
CA ASP A 68 8.77 -17.97 0.50
C ASP A 68 10.03 -17.92 -0.36
N THR A 69 9.95 -17.26 -1.52
CA THR A 69 11.10 -17.04 -2.39
C THR A 69 12.18 -16.22 -1.68
N HIS A 70 11.81 -15.12 -1.03
CA HIS A 70 12.78 -14.32 -0.26
C HIS A 70 13.39 -15.13 0.87
N ASN A 71 12.58 -15.84 1.65
CA ASN A 71 13.06 -16.63 2.77
C ASN A 71 13.96 -17.80 2.34
N LYS A 72 13.68 -18.43 1.20
CA LYS A 72 14.55 -19.45 0.61
C LYS A 72 15.94 -18.89 0.32
N TYR A 73 16.03 -17.76 -0.40
CA TYR A 73 17.32 -17.14 -0.72
C TYR A 73 18.04 -16.65 0.54
N ARG A 74 17.32 -15.99 1.47
CA ARG A 74 17.89 -15.59 2.76
C ARG A 74 18.51 -16.77 3.51
N SER A 75 17.85 -17.93 3.51
CA SER A 75 18.38 -19.16 4.11
C SER A 75 19.63 -19.68 3.41
N GLN A 76 19.65 -19.65 2.07
CA GLN A 76 20.83 -20.07 1.30
C GLN A 76 22.04 -19.16 1.54
N ILE A 77 21.83 -17.82 1.58
CA ILE A 77 22.88 -16.86 1.97
C ILE A 77 23.34 -17.14 3.40
N ALA A 78 22.41 -17.33 4.33
CA ALA A 78 22.72 -17.58 5.74
C ALA A 78 23.54 -18.85 5.96
N LYS A 79 23.46 -19.82 5.05
CA LYS A 79 24.23 -21.07 5.08
C LYS A 79 25.52 -21.01 4.29
N GLY A 80 25.82 -19.90 3.58
CA GLY A 80 26.97 -19.80 2.67
C GLY A 80 26.83 -20.70 1.44
N GLN A 81 25.60 -20.99 1.00
CA GLN A 81 25.33 -21.90 -0.13
C GLN A 81 25.32 -21.18 -1.48
N LEU A 82 25.46 -19.84 -1.50
CA LEU A 82 25.43 -19.01 -2.71
C LEU A 82 26.81 -18.43 -3.00
N GLY A 83 27.74 -19.30 -3.42
CA GLY A 83 29.06 -18.92 -3.92
C GLY A 83 29.89 -18.11 -2.93
N GLN A 84 30.42 -16.97 -3.39
CA GLN A 84 31.36 -16.10 -2.66
C GLN A 84 30.74 -15.34 -1.46
N LEU A 85 29.46 -15.56 -1.15
CA LEU A 85 28.80 -14.90 -0.04
C LEU A 85 29.15 -15.59 1.29
N ALA A 86 29.67 -14.81 2.23
CA ALA A 86 29.96 -15.30 3.57
C ALA A 86 28.68 -15.74 4.30
N LYS A 87 28.84 -16.73 5.19
CA LYS A 87 27.77 -17.21 6.06
C LYS A 87 27.28 -16.07 6.97
N ALA A 88 25.97 -15.91 7.11
CA ALA A 88 25.40 -14.93 8.03
C ALA A 88 25.30 -15.49 9.46
N LYS A 89 25.51 -14.65 10.46
CA LYS A 89 25.40 -15.01 11.89
C LYS A 89 23.94 -15.08 12.36
N ASP A 90 23.10 -14.14 11.91
CA ASP A 90 21.70 -14.03 12.36
C ASP A 90 20.79 -13.47 11.25
N MET A 91 20.42 -14.32 10.30
CA MET A 91 19.57 -13.95 9.17
C MET A 91 18.11 -14.35 9.45
N LEU A 92 17.30 -13.39 9.91
CA LEU A 92 15.91 -13.63 10.30
C LEU A 92 14.99 -13.96 9.12
N ARG A 93 13.88 -14.66 9.42
CA ARG A 93 12.81 -14.94 8.46
C ARG A 93 11.89 -13.73 8.33
N LEU A 94 11.51 -13.40 7.10
CA LEU A 94 10.51 -12.37 6.83
C LEU A 94 9.10 -12.90 7.10
N VAL A 95 8.18 -11.99 7.40
CA VAL A 95 6.76 -12.24 7.65
C VAL A 95 5.89 -11.32 6.80
N SER A 96 4.69 -11.78 6.44
CA SER A 96 3.68 -11.00 5.70
C SER A 96 2.70 -10.31 6.62
#